data_AF-E0TH39-F1
#
_entry.id   AF-E0TH39-F1
#
_cell.length_a   1.000
_cell.length_b   1.000
_cell.length_c   1.000
_cell.angle_alpha   90.00
_cell.angle_beta   90.00
_cell.angle_gamma   90.00
#
_symmetry.space_group_name_H-M   'P 1'
#
loop_
_entity.id
_entity.type
_entity.pdbx_description
1 polymer ?
#
loop_
_entity_poly.entity_id
_entity_poly.type
_entity_poly.pdbx_seq_one_letter_code
_entity_poly.pdbx_strand_id
1 'polypeptide(L)'
;MSAPVTSQIDWRGVAISITYHKRRWNSNFDHIEVQVIGSGEIPITETGYRSLFVQTLYVAEFGGPQAYVHAWLEHEAQTPQWKKREEAARQLSLF
;
A
#
# COMPACT_ATOMS: atom_id res chain seq x y z
N MET A 1 -21.95 -2.45 -8.39
CA MET A 1 -20.67 -2.05 -7.75
C MET A 1 -20.99 -1.24 -6.51
N SER A 2 -20.38 -1.60 -5.37
CA SER A 2 -20.50 -0.81 -4.15
C SER A 2 -19.75 0.51 -4.28
N ALA A 3 -20.15 1.53 -3.53
CA ALA A 3 -19.37 2.76 -3.42
C ALA A 3 -17.95 2.44 -2.90
N PRO A 4 -16.91 3.16 -3.36
CA PRO A 4 -15.58 3.02 -2.79
C PRO A 4 -15.57 3.37 -1.31
N VAL A 5 -14.74 2.65 -0.56
CA VAL A 5 -14.43 2.98 0.83
C VAL A 5 -13.00 3.51 0.86
N THR A 6 -12.83 4.71 1.40
CA THR A 6 -11.51 5.30 1.62
C THR A 6 -11.16 5.21 3.10
N SER A 7 -9.95 4.74 3.38
CA SER A 7 -9.37 4.69 4.72
C SER A 7 -7.92 5.17 4.68
N GLN A 8 -7.37 5.47 5.85
CA GLN A 8 -5.99 5.91 5.98
C GLN A 8 -5.25 4.98 6.94
N ILE A 9 -3.95 4.83 6.69
CA ILE A 9 -3.01 4.17 7.60
C ILE A 9 -1.76 5.04 7.74
N ASP A 10 -1.08 4.91 8.88
CA ASP A 10 0.30 5.34 9.01
C ASP A 10 1.19 4.11 8.83
N TRP A 11 2.16 4.19 7.93
CA TRP A 11 3.17 3.17 7.76
C TRP A 11 4.55 3.79 7.97
N ARG A 12 5.16 3.50 9.13
CA ARG A 12 6.49 3.99 9.52
C ARG A 12 6.62 5.53 9.43
N GLY A 13 5.56 6.26 9.77
CA GLY A 13 5.50 7.72 9.69
C GLY A 13 5.12 8.29 8.31
N VAL A 14 4.83 7.43 7.33
CA VAL A 14 4.28 7.83 6.02
C VAL A 14 2.76 7.64 6.05
N ALA A 15 2.02 8.74 5.91
CA ALA A 15 0.57 8.71 5.80
C ALA A 15 0.14 8.20 4.42
N ILE A 16 -0.76 7.21 4.38
CA ILE A 16 -1.21 6.55 3.16
C ILE A 16 -2.74 6.53 3.13
N SER A 17 -3.31 6.97 2.00
CA SER A 17 -4.71 6.79 1.65
C SER A 17 -4.90 5.48 0.88
N ILE A 18 -5.90 4.70 1.27
CA ILE A 18 -6.30 3.46 0.60
C ILE A 18 -7.74 3.64 0.13
N THR A 19 -7.97 3.58 -1.18
CA THR A 19 -9.32 3.55 -1.76
C THR A 19 -9.62 2.15 -2.26
N TYR A 20 -10.67 1.55 -1.71
CA TYR A 20 -11.05 0.17 -1.96
C TYR A 20 -12.39 0.07 -2.69
N HIS A 21 -12.38 -0.61 -3.83
CA HIS A 21 -13.56 -0.95 -4.61
C HIS A 21 -13.79 -2.45 -4.55
N LYS A 22 -14.80 -2.87 -3.79
CA LYS A 22 -15.19 -4.28 -3.69
C LYS A 22 -15.84 -4.76 -4.99
N ARG A 23 -15.42 -5.93 -5.49
CA ARG A 23 -15.95 -6.59 -6.70
C ARG A 23 -16.07 -5.62 -7.87
N ARG A 24 -14.93 -5.03 -8.26
CA ARG A 24 -14.85 -4.07 -9.35
C ARG A 24 -15.43 -4.72 -10.62
N TRP A 25 -16.30 -4.00 -11.31
CA TRP A 25 -17.06 -4.47 -12.46
C TRP A 25 -17.90 -5.74 -12.21
N ASN A 26 -18.38 -5.95 -10.99
CA ASN A 26 -19.11 -7.16 -10.56
C ASN A 26 -18.30 -8.46 -10.78
N SER A 27 -16.97 -8.38 -10.68
CA SER A 27 -16.06 -9.53 -10.83
C SER A 27 -15.61 -10.11 -9.48
N ASN A 28 -14.77 -11.16 -9.53
CA ASN A 28 -14.08 -11.73 -8.36
C ASN A 28 -12.78 -10.99 -8.02
N PHE A 29 -12.58 -9.80 -8.60
CA PHE A 29 -11.46 -8.93 -8.30
C PHE A 29 -11.95 -7.69 -7.56
N ASP A 30 -11.20 -7.37 -6.51
CA ASP A 30 -11.24 -6.07 -5.88
C ASP A 30 -10.20 -5.16 -6.51
N HIS A 31 -10.43 -3.86 -6.41
CA HIS A 31 -9.48 -2.84 -6.83
C HIS A 31 -9.07 -2.01 -5.62
N ILE A 32 -7.76 -1.94 -5.39
CA ILE A 32 -7.14 -1.18 -4.32
C ILE A 32 -6.28 -0.10 -4.97
N GLU A 33 -6.52 1.15 -4.57
CA GLU A 33 -5.67 2.28 -4.88
C GLU A 33 -4.94 2.69 -3.61
N VAL A 34 -3.62 2.78 -3.68
CA VAL A 34 -2.77 3.23 -2.59
C VAL A 34 -2.12 4.54 -3.00
N GLN A 35 -2.23 5.56 -2.15
CA GLN A 35 -1.69 6.88 -2.39
C GLN A 35 -0.99 7.42 -1.14
N VAL A 36 0.27 7.81 -1.27
CA VAL A 36 1.01 8.54 -0.25
C VAL A 36 0.42 9.95 -0.11
N ILE A 37 0.21 10.38 1.13
CA ILE A 37 -0.27 11.71 1.47
C ILE A 37 0.95 12.56 1.86
N GLY A 38 1.21 13.63 1.09
CA GLY A 38 2.35 14.50 1.32
C GLY A 38 3.65 13.92 0.77
N SER A 39 4.72 13.96 1.57
CA SER A 39 6.04 13.45 1.22
C SER A 39 6.32 12.13 1.92
N GLY A 40 6.81 11.15 1.18
CA GLY A 40 7.24 9.87 1.72
C GLY A 40 7.45 8.86 0.62
N GLU A 41 8.32 7.91 0.86
CA GLU A 41 8.56 6.79 -0.05
C GLU A 41 8.02 5.51 0.59
N ILE A 42 7.43 4.65 -0.25
CA ILE A 42 6.93 3.34 0.16
C ILE A 42 7.40 2.29 -0.85
N PRO A 43 7.58 1.02 -0.45
CA PRO A 43 8.25 0.02 -1.30
C PRO A 43 7.42 -0.43 -2.51
N ILE A 44 6.12 -0.12 -2.55
CA ILE A 44 5.19 -0.61 -3.57
C ILE A 44 5.00 0.36 -4.75
N THR A 45 5.60 1.56 -4.70
CA THR A 45 5.52 2.57 -5.77
C THR A 45 6.68 3.56 -5.72
N GLU A 46 7.11 4.01 -6.90
CA GLU A 46 8.13 5.06 -7.05
C GLU A 46 7.53 6.47 -7.13
N THR A 47 6.23 6.58 -7.43
CA THR A 47 5.54 7.86 -7.66
C THR A 47 4.66 8.29 -6.48
N GLY A 48 4.53 7.45 -5.46
CA GLY A 48 3.59 7.64 -4.36
C GLY A 48 2.16 7.18 -4.68
N TYR A 49 1.89 6.64 -5.88
CA TYR A 49 0.59 6.05 -6.23
C TYR A 49 0.73 4.63 -6.80
N ARG A 50 -0.16 3.73 -6.41
CA ARG A 50 -0.24 2.37 -6.95
C ARG A 50 -1.69 1.90 -7.07
N SER A 51 -2.05 1.38 -8.24
CA SER A 51 -3.32 0.70 -8.48
C SER A 51 -3.09 -0.81 -8.58
N LEU A 52 -3.84 -1.59 -7.81
CA LEU A 52 -3.75 -3.05 -7.77
C LEU A 52 -5.13 -3.69 -7.94
N PHE A 53 -5.23 -4.67 -8.85
CA PHE A 53 -6.36 -5.57 -8.93
C PHE A 53 -5.97 -6.89 -8.27
N VAL A 54 -6.77 -7.35 -7.32
CA VAL A 54 -6.49 -8.53 -6.49
C VAL A 54 -7.73 -9.37 -6.34
N GLN A 55 -7.60 -10.69 -6.23
CA GLN A 55 -8.75 -11.55 -6.01
C GLN A 55 -9.42 -11.20 -4.67
N THR A 56 -10.75 -11.11 -4.66
CA THR A 56 -11.53 -10.74 -3.47
C THR A 56 -11.26 -11.67 -2.28
N LEU A 57 -10.95 -12.95 -2.54
CA LEU A 57 -10.61 -13.92 -1.50
C LEU A 57 -9.39 -13.48 -0.68
N TYR A 58 -8.32 -13.02 -1.33
CA TYR A 58 -7.11 -12.59 -0.62
C TYR A 58 -7.37 -11.38 0.26
N VAL A 59 -8.13 -10.39 -0.21
CA VAL A 59 -8.46 -9.23 0.63
C VAL A 59 -9.23 -9.66 1.88
N ALA A 60 -10.13 -10.63 1.76
CA ALA A 60 -10.87 -11.17 2.89
C ALA A 60 -9.97 -12.01 3.84
N GLU A 61 -9.09 -12.85 3.30
CA GLU A 61 -8.15 -13.69 4.08
C GLU A 61 -7.20 -12.86 4.94
N PHE A 62 -6.74 -11.71 4.42
CA PHE A 62 -5.91 -10.77 5.17
C PHE A 62 -6.69 -9.92 6.19
N GLY A 63 -8.02 -10.03 6.26
CA GLY A 63 -8.85 -9.26 7.19
C GLY A 63 -9.26 -7.87 6.69
N GLY A 64 -9.20 -7.64 5.38
CA GLY A 64 -9.65 -6.42 4.72
C GLY A 64 -8.54 -5.62 4.00
N PRO A 65 -8.92 -4.53 3.32
CA PRO A 65 -8.00 -3.80 2.44
C PRO A 65 -6.83 -3.14 3.18
N GLN A 66 -7.04 -2.60 4.38
CA GLN A 66 -5.96 -1.99 5.18
C GLN A 66 -4.92 -3.03 5.61
N ALA A 67 -5.37 -4.18 6.12
CA ALA A 67 -4.49 -5.25 6.56
C ALA A 67 -3.74 -5.90 5.38
N TYR A 68 -4.41 -6.06 4.24
CA TYR A 68 -3.77 -6.51 3.00
C TYR A 68 -2.66 -5.55 2.54
N VAL A 69 -2.94 -4.24 2.45
CA VAL A 69 -1.95 -3.24 2.03
C VAL A 69 -0.79 -3.17 3.03
N HIS A 70 -1.07 -3.22 4.33
CA HIS A 70 -0.01 -3.24 5.36
C HIS A 70 0.89 -4.47 5.22
N ALA A 71 0.31 -5.65 5.02
CA ALA A 71 1.10 -6.88 4.82
C ALA A 71 1.93 -6.81 3.52
N TRP A 72 1.40 -6.22 2.46
CA TRP A 72 2.12 -6.02 1.21
C TRP A 72 3.31 -5.06 1.38
N LEU A 73 3.11 -3.94 2.10
CA LEU A 73 4.19 -3.00 2.45
C LEU A 73 5.29 -3.69 3.25
N GLU A 74 4.94 -4.46 4.28
CA GLU A 74 5.92 -5.19 5.09
C GLU A 74 6.67 -6.25 4.27
N HIS A 75 5.98 -6.95 3.36
CA HIS A 75 6.61 -7.93 2.47
C HIS A 75 7.64 -7.27 1.55
N GLU A 76 7.27 -6.21 0.84
CA GLU A 76 8.17 -5.52 -0.09
C GLU A 76 9.30 -4.78 0.64
N ALA A 77 9.05 -4.35 1.89
CA ALA A 77 10.09 -3.78 2.73
C ALA A 77 11.21 -4.77 3.11
N GLN A 78 10.98 -6.08 2.95
CA GLN A 78 12.03 -7.08 3.19
C GLN A 78 13.02 -7.22 2.03
N THR A 79 12.71 -6.65 0.86
CA THR A 79 13.59 -6.75 -0.32
C THR A 79 14.95 -6.10 -0.06
N PRO A 80 16.06 -6.69 -0.55
CA PRO A 80 17.39 -6.10 -0.39
C PRO A 80 17.48 -4.68 -0.98
N GLN A 81 16.74 -4.42 -2.06
CA GLN A 81 16.68 -3.12 -2.73
C GLN A 81 16.07 -2.07 -1.81
N TRP A 82 14.94 -2.38 -1.17
CA TRP A 82 14.31 -1.46 -0.23
C TRP A 82 15.18 -1.21 1.00
N LYS A 83 15.74 -2.27 1.59
CA LYS A 83 16.65 -2.14 2.76
C LYS A 83 17.84 -1.22 2.48
N LYS A 84 18.43 -1.32 1.28
CA LYS A 84 19.50 -0.42 0.84
C LYS A 84 19.04 1.03 0.71
N ARG A 85 17.83 1.27 0.18
CA ARG A 85 17.25 2.62 0.11
C ARG A 85 17.00 3.20 1.51
N GLU A 86 16.42 2.42 2.43
CA GLU A 86 16.21 2.83 3.82
C GLU A 86 17.54 3.16 4.52
N GLU A 87 18.57 2.35 4.33
CA GLU A 87 19.90 2.59 4.90
C GLU A 87 20.55 3.87 4.32
N ALA A 88 20.48 4.06 3.01
CA ALA A 88 21.00 5.27 2.36
C ALA A 88 20.27 6.54 2.85
N ALA A 89 18.94 6.48 2.99
CA ALA A 89 18.15 7.60 3.52
C ALA A 89 18.56 7.95 4.97
N ARG A 90 18.84 6.94 5.81
CA ARG A 90 19.34 7.16 7.18
C ARG A 90 20.75 7.74 7.22
N GLN A 91 21.61 7.43 6.25
CA GLN A 91 22.96 7.99 6.19
C GLN A 91 22.98 9.47 5.76
N LEU A 92 22.04 9.88 4.90
CA LEU A 92 21.90 11.28 4.47
C LEU A 92 21.36 12.20 5.56
N SER A 93 20.77 11.66 6.63
CA SER A 93 20.28 12.45 7.78
C SER A 93 21.31 12.68 8.89
N LEU A 94 22.58 12.29 8.70
CA LEU A 94 23.63 12.35 9.73
C LEU A 94 24.41 13.69 9.79
N PHE A 95 23.93 14.76 9.14
CA PHE A 95 24.62 16.05 9.07
C PHE A 95 23.70 17.23 9.40
#